data_AF-A0A7S1C7U5-F1
#
_entry.id   AF-A0A7S1C7U5-F1
#
_cell.length_a   1.000
_cell.length_b   1.000
_cell.length_c   1.000
_cell.angle_alpha   90.00
_cell.angle_beta   90.00
_cell.angle_gamma   90.00
#
_symmetry.space_group_name_H-M   'P 1'
#
loop_
_entity.id
_entity.type
_entity.pdbx_description
1 polymer ?
#
loop_
_entity_poly.entity_id
_entity_poly.type
_entity_poly.pdbx_seq_one_letter_code
_entity_poly.pdbx_strand_id
1 'polypeptide(L)'
;CTATADAVCGACSAEFYENAGACTACTTCTVGTNYESTGCQEGAVTQNRECANTCTDCAAANREETSACTATADAVCGACSAEFYENAGACTACTTCTVGTNYESTGCQEGAVTQNRECANTCTDCAAANREETSACTATADA
;
A
#
# COMPACT_ATOMS: atom_id res chain seq x y z
N CYS A 1 1.26 3.27 -55.98
CA CYS A 1 0.71 4.64 -56.12
C CYS A 1 0.22 4.82 -57.56
N THR A 2 -1.06 5.10 -57.78
CA THR A 2 -1.62 5.50 -59.08
C THR A 2 -1.93 7.00 -59.05
N ALA A 3 -1.60 7.70 -60.13
CA ALA A 3 -1.32 9.14 -60.19
C ALA A 3 -2.53 10.11 -60.08
N THR A 4 -3.53 9.84 -59.24
CA THR A 4 -4.68 10.76 -59.09
C THR A 4 -5.21 10.97 -57.68
N ALA A 5 -4.60 10.38 -56.66
CA ALA A 5 -4.86 10.75 -55.27
C ALA A 5 -3.59 10.53 -54.45
N ASP A 6 -3.16 11.54 -53.69
CA ASP A 6 -2.19 11.33 -52.61
C ASP A 6 -2.77 10.29 -51.65
N ALA A 7 -1.92 9.37 -51.19
CA ALA A 7 -2.32 8.42 -50.17
C ALA A 7 -2.69 9.20 -48.90
N VAL A 8 -3.99 9.27 -48.57
CA VAL A 8 -4.44 9.82 -47.30
C VAL A 8 -4.03 8.82 -46.22
N CYS A 9 -2.99 9.14 -45.47
CA CYS A 9 -2.60 8.38 -44.29
C CYS A 9 -3.77 8.38 -43.30
N GLY A 10 -4.13 7.20 -42.77
CA GLY A 10 -5.15 7.06 -41.73
C GLY A 10 -4.67 7.59 -40.38
N ALA A 11 -5.54 7.49 -39.35
CA ALA A 11 -5.18 7.82 -37.98
C ALA A 11 -3.97 7.00 -37.47
N CYS A 12 -3.26 7.54 -36.48
CA CYS A 12 -2.17 6.84 -35.82
C CYS A 12 -2.66 5.52 -35.17
N SER A 13 -1.81 4.50 -35.19
CA SER A 13 -2.09 3.21 -34.54
C SER A 13 -2.08 3.33 -33.01
N ALA A 14 -2.56 2.29 -32.32
CA ALA A 14 -2.47 2.16 -30.88
C ALA A 14 -1.06 2.47 -30.34
N GLU A 15 -0.98 3.13 -29.19
CA GLU A 15 0.26 3.66 -28.57
C GLU A 15 0.96 4.79 -29.35
N PHE A 16 0.27 5.44 -30.31
CA PHE A 16 0.75 6.65 -30.98
C PHE A 16 -0.33 7.74 -30.98
N TYR A 17 0.11 8.99 -30.79
CA TYR A 17 -0.73 10.18 -30.88
C TYR A 17 -0.27 11.08 -32.04
N GLU A 18 -1.18 11.91 -32.56
CA GLU A 18 -0.84 12.85 -33.62
C GLU A 18 -0.19 14.11 -33.02
N ASN A 19 1.03 14.41 -33.47
CA ASN A 19 1.79 15.59 -33.08
C ASN A 19 2.32 16.29 -34.34
N ALA A 20 1.80 17.47 -34.65
CA ALA A 20 2.21 18.27 -35.80
C ALA A 20 2.20 17.49 -37.14
N GLY A 21 1.19 16.64 -37.36
CA GLY A 21 1.02 15.86 -38.59
C GLY A 21 1.90 14.60 -38.68
N ALA A 22 2.56 14.21 -37.59
CA ALA A 22 3.30 12.95 -37.47
C ALA A 22 2.79 12.10 -36.30
N CYS A 23 2.82 10.78 -36.45
CA CYS A 23 2.53 9.86 -35.36
C CYS A 23 3.74 9.78 -34.42
N THR A 24 3.55 10.23 -33.19
CA THR A 24 4.56 10.19 -32.12
C THR A 24 4.18 9.10 -31.13
N ALA A 25 5.15 8.29 -30.70
CA ALA A 25 4.91 7.26 -29.70
C ALA A 25 4.47 7.91 -28.38
N CYS A 26 3.48 7.32 -27.74
CA CYS A 26 3.06 7.74 -26.41
C CYS A 26 4.19 7.56 -25.40
N THR A 27 4.27 8.47 -24.42
CA THR A 27 5.12 8.27 -23.24
C THR A 27 4.78 6.92 -22.60
N THR A 28 5.78 6.26 -22.03
CA THR A 28 5.58 5.06 -21.21
C THR A 28 5.83 5.41 -19.74
N CYS A 29 4.96 4.93 -18.87
CA CYS A 29 5.16 5.02 -17.43
C CYS A 29 6.03 3.84 -16.96
N THR A 30 6.87 4.08 -15.97
CA THR A 30 7.78 3.11 -15.37
C THR A 30 7.08 2.37 -14.24
N VAL A 31 6.87 1.07 -14.44
CA VAL A 31 6.32 0.14 -13.43
C VAL A 31 7.05 0.30 -12.10
N GLY A 32 6.28 0.38 -11.00
CA GLY A 32 6.81 0.53 -9.65
C GLY A 32 7.36 1.92 -9.30
N THR A 33 7.32 2.89 -10.23
CA THR A 33 7.72 4.28 -9.97
C THR A 33 6.58 5.26 -10.24
N ASN A 34 5.89 5.11 -11.37
CA ASN A 34 4.74 5.91 -11.73
C ASN A 34 3.71 5.10 -12.53
N TYR A 35 2.54 5.70 -12.74
CA TYR A 35 1.43 5.10 -13.45
C TYR A 35 0.72 6.15 -14.32
N GLU A 36 -0.02 5.69 -15.31
CA GLU A 36 -0.81 6.52 -16.21
C GLU A 36 -1.92 7.26 -15.45
N SER A 37 -1.84 8.59 -15.41
CA SER A 37 -2.91 9.45 -14.88
C SER A 37 -3.87 9.88 -15.99
N THR A 38 -3.41 9.89 -17.24
CA THR A 38 -4.24 10.22 -18.40
C THR A 38 -3.82 9.36 -19.59
N GLY A 39 -4.84 8.71 -20.16
CA GLY A 39 -4.79 7.89 -21.36
C GLY A 39 -4.05 8.56 -22.52
N CYS A 40 -3.20 7.81 -23.21
CA CYS A 40 -2.86 8.23 -24.57
C CYS A 40 -4.09 8.10 -25.48
N GLN A 41 -4.54 9.19 -26.10
CA GLN A 41 -5.71 9.12 -26.97
C GLN A 41 -5.32 8.76 -28.39
N GLU A 42 -5.64 7.53 -28.78
CA GLU A 42 -5.52 7.05 -30.14
C GLU A 42 -6.37 7.91 -31.09
N GLY A 43 -5.75 8.41 -32.16
CA GLY A 43 -6.46 9.17 -33.20
C GLY A 43 -6.93 10.58 -32.79
N ALA A 44 -6.59 11.06 -31.59
CA ALA A 44 -6.82 12.44 -31.19
C ALA A 44 -5.60 13.31 -31.47
N VAL A 45 -5.85 14.55 -31.88
CA VAL A 45 -4.81 15.57 -32.05
C VAL A 45 -4.27 15.93 -30.66
N THR A 46 -2.96 15.77 -30.46
CA THR A 46 -2.12 16.35 -29.39
C THR A 46 -2.09 15.73 -27.98
N GLN A 47 -2.89 14.72 -27.63
CA GLN A 47 -2.87 14.17 -26.25
C GLN A 47 -1.92 12.98 -26.09
N ASN A 48 -0.77 13.25 -25.47
CA ASN A 48 0.20 12.25 -25.04
C ASN A 48 -0.22 11.63 -23.69
N ARG A 49 0.28 10.42 -23.39
CA ARG A 49 0.18 9.80 -22.06
C ARG A 49 0.85 10.71 -21.03
N GLU A 50 0.13 10.97 -19.94
CA GLU A 50 0.68 11.62 -18.75
C GLU A 50 0.80 10.59 -17.62
N CYS A 51 1.94 10.59 -16.95
CA CYS A 51 2.19 9.74 -15.79
C CYS A 51 2.08 10.57 -14.50
N ALA A 52 1.37 10.06 -13.50
CA ALA A 52 1.45 10.58 -12.14
C ALA A 52 2.88 10.42 -11.62
N ASN A 53 3.43 11.39 -10.89
CA ASN A 53 4.87 11.40 -10.62
C ASN A 53 5.37 10.27 -9.68
N THR A 54 4.50 9.71 -8.85
CA THR A 54 4.89 8.72 -7.85
C THR A 54 3.76 7.73 -7.58
N CYS A 55 4.08 6.44 -7.49
CA CYS A 55 3.20 5.44 -6.92
C CYS A 55 2.97 5.67 -5.42
N THR A 56 1.82 5.23 -4.92
CA THR A 56 1.54 5.14 -3.50
C THR A 56 2.48 4.15 -2.82
N ASP A 57 3.06 4.52 -1.67
CA ASP A 57 3.89 3.66 -0.84
C ASP A 57 3.09 3.17 0.37
N CYS A 58 2.56 1.94 0.27
CA CYS A 58 1.76 1.34 1.34
C CYS A 58 2.58 1.02 2.59
N ALA A 59 3.86 0.66 2.43
CA ALA A 59 4.74 0.33 3.54
C ALA A 59 5.04 1.58 4.39
N ALA A 60 5.25 2.73 3.75
CA ALA A 60 5.40 4.00 4.46
C ALA A 60 4.17 4.38 5.30
N ALA A 61 2.98 3.88 4.92
CA ALA A 61 1.73 4.06 5.66
C ALA A 61 1.42 2.92 6.66
N ASN A 62 2.33 1.96 6.84
CA ASN A 62 2.13 0.72 7.62
C ASN A 62 0.88 -0.06 7.19
N ARG A 63 0.63 -0.13 5.87
CA ARG A 63 -0.47 -0.88 5.27
C ARG A 63 0.06 -2.00 4.39
N GLU A 64 -0.72 -3.07 4.31
CA GLU A 64 -0.48 -4.16 3.37
C GLU A 64 -0.73 -3.70 1.93
N GLU A 65 0.18 -4.02 1.02
CA GLU A 65 -0.04 -3.80 -0.40
C GLU A 65 -0.94 -4.91 -0.97
N THR A 66 -2.11 -4.53 -1.49
CA THR A 66 -3.06 -5.48 -2.10
C THR A 66 -2.91 -5.57 -3.61
N SER A 67 -2.35 -4.54 -4.24
CA SER A 67 -1.91 -4.57 -5.63
C SER A 67 -0.72 -3.66 -5.83
N ALA A 68 0.32 -4.17 -6.50
CA ALA A 68 1.51 -3.42 -6.85
C ALA A 68 1.20 -2.32 -7.87
N CYS A 69 1.96 -1.23 -7.81
CA CYS A 69 1.92 -0.19 -8.82
C CYS A 69 2.40 -0.71 -10.19
N THR A 70 1.63 -0.41 -11.24
CA THR A 70 1.92 -0.77 -12.62
C THR A 70 2.02 0.48 -13.48
N ALA A 71 2.42 0.33 -14.75
CA ALA A 71 2.47 1.47 -15.68
C ALA A 71 1.08 2.10 -15.93
N THR A 72 -0.02 1.40 -15.62
CA THR A 72 -1.40 1.84 -15.91
C THR A 72 -2.26 2.06 -14.67
N ALA A 73 -1.76 1.73 -13.48
CA ALA A 73 -2.53 1.82 -12.24
C ALA A 73 -1.61 2.02 -11.04
N ASP A 74 -2.08 2.83 -10.09
CA ASP A 74 -1.40 3.02 -8.80
C ASP A 74 -1.42 1.74 -7.94
N ALA A 75 -0.54 1.69 -6.93
CA ALA A 75 -0.63 0.70 -5.88
C ALA A 75 -1.93 0.88 -5.06
N VAL A 76 -2.50 -0.23 -4.59
CA VAL A 76 -3.68 -0.21 -3.71
C VAL A 76 -3.29 -0.75 -2.35
N CYS A 77 -3.41 0.10 -1.33
CA CYS A 77 -3.17 -0.27 0.05
C CYS A 77 -4.44 -0.82 0.70
N GLY A 78 -4.27 -1.89 1.47
CA GLY A 78 -5.33 -2.53 2.24
C GLY A 78 -5.36 -2.08 3.70
N ALA A 79 -5.62 -3.06 4.57
CA ALA A 79 -5.63 -2.87 6.01
C ALA A 79 -4.22 -2.56 6.55
N CYS A 80 -4.16 -2.11 7.79
CA CYS A 80 -2.89 -1.98 8.50
C CYS A 80 -2.12 -3.31 8.53
N SER A 81 -0.80 -3.23 8.43
CA SER A 81 0.10 -4.37 8.55
C SER A 81 0.04 -4.98 9.97
N ALA A 82 0.60 -6.18 10.11
CA ALA A 82 0.76 -6.83 11.41
C ALA A 82 1.43 -5.89 12.41
N GLU A 83 1.04 -5.99 13.69
CA GLU A 83 1.44 -5.09 14.78
C GLU A 83 0.96 -3.63 14.65
N PHE A 84 0.04 -3.33 13.73
CA PHE A 84 -0.66 -2.05 13.64
C PHE A 84 -2.17 -2.22 13.62
N TYR A 85 -2.87 -1.27 14.23
CA TYR A 85 -4.32 -1.18 14.24
C TYR A 85 -4.79 0.15 13.63
N GLU A 86 -6.01 0.18 13.08
CA GLU A 86 -6.58 1.36 12.45
C GLU A 86 -7.06 2.34 13.52
N ASN A 87 -6.52 3.56 13.53
CA ASN A 87 -6.92 4.61 14.46
C ASN A 87 -7.13 5.91 13.69
N ALA A 88 -8.39 6.34 13.60
CA ALA A 88 -8.78 7.57 12.90
C ALA A 88 -8.24 7.70 11.46
N GLY A 89 -8.18 6.58 10.72
CA GLY A 89 -7.71 6.56 9.32
C GLY A 89 -6.21 6.33 9.14
N ALA A 90 -5.46 6.19 10.24
CA ALA A 90 -4.02 5.93 10.24
C ALA A 90 -3.69 4.63 10.96
N CYS A 91 -2.65 3.94 10.51
CA CYS A 91 -2.15 2.74 11.16
C CYS A 91 -1.25 3.11 12.34
N THR A 92 -1.72 2.78 13.54
CA THR A 92 -1.01 3.04 14.81
C THR A 92 -0.41 1.75 15.32
N ALA A 93 0.85 1.80 15.77
CA ALA A 93 1.51 0.63 16.31
C ALA A 93 0.80 0.14 17.58
N CYS A 94 0.67 -1.17 17.69
CA CYS A 94 0.15 -1.83 18.88
C CYS A 94 1.06 -1.58 20.09
N THR A 95 0.48 -1.34 21.26
CA THR A 95 1.22 -1.32 22.53
C THR A 95 1.99 -2.63 22.70
N THR A 96 3.19 -2.56 23.27
CA THR A 96 3.99 -3.75 23.62
C THR A 96 3.99 -3.95 25.13
N CYS A 97 3.71 -5.18 25.58
CA CYS A 97 3.83 -5.52 27.00
C CYS A 97 5.28 -5.86 27.35
N THR A 98 5.71 -5.46 28.53
CA THR A 98 7.06 -5.66 29.08
C THR A 98 7.16 -7.00 29.80
N VAL A 99 7.93 -7.92 29.22
CA VAL A 99 8.25 -9.23 29.79
C VAL A 99 8.67 -9.11 31.25
N GLY A 100 8.15 -9.99 32.11
CA GLY A 100 8.46 -10.02 33.53
C GLY A 100 7.82 -8.88 34.35
N THR A 101 7.05 -7.98 33.74
CA THR A 101 6.37 -6.87 34.44
C THR A 101 4.87 -6.89 34.21
N ASN A 102 4.45 -7.03 32.95
CA ASN A 102 3.04 -7.14 32.57
C ASN A 102 2.89 -8.11 31.38
N TYR A 103 1.64 -8.54 31.16
CA TYR A 103 1.28 -9.47 30.10
C TYR A 103 0.04 -8.96 29.36
N GLU A 104 -0.14 -9.41 28.12
CA GLU A 104 -1.29 -9.08 27.29
C GLU A 104 -2.60 -9.60 27.91
N SER A 105 -3.51 -8.69 28.25
CA SER A 105 -4.89 -9.03 28.66
C SER A 105 -5.85 -9.05 27.48
N THR A 106 -5.61 -8.19 26.51
CA THR A 106 -6.39 -8.07 25.28
C THR A 106 -5.41 -7.91 24.13
N GLY A 107 -5.52 -8.79 23.13
CA GLY A 107 -4.65 -8.73 21.96
C GLY A 107 -4.86 -7.51 21.10
N CYS A 108 -3.81 -7.11 20.41
CA CYS A 108 -3.97 -6.13 19.34
C CYS A 108 -4.75 -6.78 18.21
N GLN A 109 -5.80 -6.13 17.74
CA GLN A 109 -6.45 -6.60 16.53
C GLN A 109 -5.84 -5.87 15.35
N GLU A 110 -5.00 -6.61 14.64
CA GLU A 110 -4.30 -6.11 13.48
C GLU A 110 -5.28 -5.84 12.32
N GLY A 111 -4.92 -4.91 11.44
CA GLY A 111 -5.70 -4.58 10.26
C GLY A 111 -6.68 -3.42 10.45
N ALA A 112 -7.92 -3.58 9.99
CA ALA A 112 -8.88 -2.48 9.78
C ALA A 112 -9.73 -2.12 11.03
N VAL A 113 -9.29 -2.49 12.23
CA VAL A 113 -10.06 -2.35 13.46
C VAL A 113 -9.34 -1.47 14.47
N THR A 114 -10.10 -0.92 15.43
CA THR A 114 -9.63 0.13 16.33
C THR A 114 -9.12 -0.36 17.68
N GLN A 115 -8.80 -1.66 17.81
CA GLN A 115 -8.42 -2.25 19.09
C GLN A 115 -6.90 -2.33 19.25
N ASN A 116 -6.39 -1.52 20.18
CA ASN A 116 -5.02 -1.60 20.65
C ASN A 116 -4.82 -2.78 21.63
N ARG A 117 -3.58 -3.28 21.73
CA ARG A 117 -3.18 -4.19 22.80
C ARG A 117 -3.33 -3.54 24.16
N GLU A 118 -3.92 -4.26 25.10
CA GLU A 118 -3.98 -3.88 26.51
C GLU A 118 -3.08 -4.81 27.32
N CYS A 119 -2.30 -4.22 28.23
CA CYS A 119 -1.44 -4.97 29.16
C CYS A 119 -2.05 -4.94 30.56
N ALA A 120 -2.17 -6.11 31.20
CA ALA A 120 -2.51 -6.22 32.60
C ALA A 120 -1.39 -5.62 33.47
N ASN A 121 -1.72 -4.77 34.45
CA ASN A 121 -0.74 -3.90 35.10
C ASN A 121 0.43 -4.61 35.82
N THR A 122 0.27 -5.88 36.22
CA THR A 122 1.31 -6.65 36.93
C THR A 122 1.16 -8.14 36.68
N CYS A 123 2.28 -8.81 36.40
CA CYS A 123 2.37 -10.26 36.54
C CYS A 123 2.09 -10.70 37.99
N THR A 124 1.61 -11.92 38.16
CA THR A 124 1.44 -12.53 39.47
C THR A 124 2.79 -12.72 40.15
N ASP A 125 2.94 -12.16 41.36
CA ASP A 125 4.09 -12.40 42.21
C ASP A 125 3.85 -13.65 43.08
N CYS A 126 4.26 -14.80 42.57
CA CYS A 126 4.15 -16.08 43.28
C CYS A 126 4.95 -16.09 44.60
N ALA A 127 6.08 -15.39 44.67
CA ALA A 127 6.89 -15.32 45.89
C ALA A 127 6.17 -14.52 46.98
N ALA A 128 5.59 -13.36 46.65
CA ALA A 128 4.75 -12.60 47.58
C ALA A 128 3.50 -13.37 48.01
N ALA A 129 2.99 -14.26 47.16
CA ALA A 129 1.85 -15.12 47.45
C ALA A 129 2.20 -16.44 48.19
N ASN A 130 3.47 -16.69 48.50
CA ASN A 130 3.97 -17.96 49.06
C ASN A 130 3.60 -19.18 48.21
N ARG A 131 3.74 -19.07 46.88
CA ARG A 131 3.50 -20.14 45.89
C ARG A 131 4.76 -20.40 45.06
N GLU A 132 4.87 -21.62 44.52
CA GLU A 132 5.92 -21.97 43.57
C GLU A 132 5.56 -21.46 42.16
N GLU A 133 6.55 -20.90 41.47
CA GLU A 133 6.42 -20.46 40.07
C GLU A 133 6.58 -21.67 39.13
N THR A 134 5.54 -21.95 38.34
CA THR A 134 5.56 -23.06 37.35
C THR A 134 5.88 -22.58 35.94
N SER A 135 5.72 -21.29 35.69
CA SER A 135 5.98 -20.61 34.41
C SER A 135 6.45 -19.18 34.68
N ALA A 136 7.30 -18.66 33.79
CA ALA A 136 7.71 -17.26 33.87
C ALA A 136 6.66 -16.36 33.20
N CYS A 137 6.45 -15.15 33.74
CA CYS A 137 5.64 -14.15 33.09
C CYS A 137 6.26 -13.71 31.75
N THR A 138 5.47 -13.77 30.69
CA THR A 138 5.85 -13.36 29.34
C THR A 138 4.99 -12.18 28.88
N ALA A 139 5.34 -11.56 27.76
CA ALA A 139 4.54 -10.48 27.18
C ALA A 139 3.11 -10.94 26.81
N THR A 140 2.85 -12.24 26.70
CA THR A 140 1.57 -12.82 26.25
C THR A 140 0.87 -13.68 27.30
N ALA A 141 1.50 -13.95 28.45
CA ALA A 141 0.96 -14.83 29.48
C ALA A 141 1.51 -14.50 30.87
N ASP A 142 0.66 -14.65 31.88
CA ASP A 142 1.04 -14.53 33.28
C ASP A 142 1.91 -15.72 33.76
N ALA A 143 2.59 -15.53 34.91
CA ALA A 143 3.48 -16.52 35.56
C ALA A 143 2.72 -17.71 36.18
#